data_AF-A0A7Y2VKI8-F1
#
_entry.id   AF-A0A7Y2VKI8-F1
#
_cell.length_a   1.000
_cell.length_b   1.000
_cell.length_c   1.000
_cell.angle_alpha   90.00
_cell.angle_beta   90.00
_cell.angle_gamma   90.00
#
_symmetry.space_group_name_H-M   'P 1'
#
loop_
_entity.id
_entity.type
_entity.pdbx_description
1 polymer ?
#
loop_
_entity_poly.entity_id
_entity_poly.type
_entity_poly.pdbx_seq_one_letter_code
_entity_poly.pdbx_strand_id
1 'polypeptide(L)'
;AQAGMGVVVEDLTGNGNFDIFLTHLTNEANTLYSSDGDMSGFRDESGGSGLGPTSMPYTGFGVVALDAELDGDLDLFIANGKVSVSKPVPGSDLPSPWDTLPERNLLYLNDGAGRFTTAEDVAGPLVSFPEISRAAAMGDIDSDGDIDLLVANLLGPARLYRNDTPRRGNWLSVRAYDPELNRDALGAQVALLIEDRRLTRQVGTASSYLASHPPDLHFGLGKVSRVERIEVRWPDGSIELFPGVETDRAVTLRRGEGTPSDG
;
A
#
# COMPACT_ATOMS: atom_id res chain seq x y z
N ALA A 1 -6.86 -5.35 -24.39
CA ALA A 1 -6.77 -6.11 -23.13
C ALA A 1 -5.39 -5.84 -22.56
N GLN A 2 -5.32 -5.35 -21.33
CA GLN A 2 -4.08 -5.23 -20.57
C GLN A 2 -3.91 -6.48 -19.71
N ALA A 3 -2.69 -6.82 -19.33
CA ALA A 3 -2.43 -7.87 -18.34
C ALA A 3 -2.93 -7.45 -16.95
N GLY A 4 -2.72 -8.26 -15.91
CA GLY A 4 -3.00 -7.85 -14.54
C GLY A 4 -2.42 -8.86 -13.57
N MET A 5 -1.43 -8.45 -12.76
CA MET A 5 -0.71 -9.36 -11.87
C MET A 5 -0.69 -8.92 -10.41
N GLY A 6 -0.88 -7.63 -10.15
CA GLY A 6 -1.06 -7.05 -8.82
C GLY A 6 -2.25 -6.10 -8.79
N VAL A 7 -2.91 -6.02 -7.64
CA VAL A 7 -4.07 -5.16 -7.42
C VAL A 7 -4.04 -4.60 -5.99
N VAL A 8 -4.29 -3.30 -5.87
CA VAL A 8 -4.58 -2.65 -4.58
C VAL A 8 -5.98 -2.05 -4.65
N VAL A 9 -6.69 -2.14 -3.53
CA VAL A 9 -7.99 -1.49 -3.32
C VAL A 9 -7.91 -0.64 -2.06
N GLU A 10 -7.64 0.65 -2.22
CA GLU A 10 -7.39 1.60 -1.12
C GLU A 10 -7.81 3.02 -1.54
N ASP A 11 -7.93 3.95 -0.58
CA ASP A 11 -8.23 5.37 -0.83
C ASP A 11 -6.96 6.11 -1.27
N LEU A 12 -6.67 6.04 -2.57
CA LEU A 12 -5.46 6.61 -3.18
C LEU A 12 -5.66 8.08 -3.60
N THR A 13 -6.91 8.50 -3.78
CA THR A 13 -7.29 9.87 -4.16
C THR A 13 -7.65 10.76 -2.97
N GLY A 14 -7.64 10.20 -1.74
CA GLY A 14 -7.91 10.93 -0.50
C GLY A 14 -9.36 11.41 -0.38
N ASN A 15 -10.28 10.82 -1.15
CA ASN A 15 -11.68 11.24 -1.20
C ASN A 15 -12.58 10.44 -0.24
N GLY A 16 -12.00 9.49 0.50
CA GLY A 16 -12.70 8.62 1.46
C GLY A 16 -13.32 7.37 0.83
N ASN A 17 -13.14 7.15 -0.48
CA ASN A 17 -13.64 5.99 -1.20
C ASN A 17 -12.48 5.14 -1.71
N PHE A 18 -12.73 3.86 -1.93
CA PHE A 18 -11.68 2.97 -2.42
C PHE A 18 -11.54 3.03 -3.93
N ASP A 19 -10.30 3.28 -4.35
CA ASP A 19 -9.82 3.26 -5.71
C ASP A 19 -9.18 1.90 -6.02
N ILE A 20 -9.03 1.57 -7.30
CA ILE A 20 -8.39 0.34 -7.75
C ILE A 20 -7.13 0.68 -8.53
N PHE A 21 -5.99 0.17 -8.10
CA PHE A 21 -4.74 0.25 -8.83
C PHE A 21 -4.33 -1.13 -9.35
N LEU A 22 -3.86 -1.20 -10.61
CA LEU A 22 -3.39 -2.44 -11.22
C LEU A 22 -2.01 -2.30 -11.86
N THR A 23 -1.22 -3.36 -11.70
CA THR A 23 0.08 -3.50 -12.37
C THR A 23 -0.04 -4.26 -13.70
N HIS A 24 0.77 -3.85 -14.68
CA HIS A 24 0.74 -4.40 -16.03
C HIS A 24 2.11 -4.83 -16.56
N LEU A 25 2.12 -5.36 -17.79
CA LEU A 25 3.34 -5.78 -18.49
C LEU A 25 4.08 -4.58 -19.11
N THR A 26 5.32 -4.82 -19.55
CA THR A 26 6.07 -3.86 -20.35
C THR A 26 5.26 -3.39 -21.57
N ASN A 27 5.31 -2.09 -21.86
CA ASN A 27 4.53 -1.33 -22.85
C ASN A 27 3.04 -1.12 -22.50
N GLU A 28 2.62 -1.48 -21.30
CA GLU A 28 1.29 -1.17 -20.76
C GLU A 28 1.47 -0.25 -19.54
N ALA A 29 0.77 0.89 -19.55
CA ALA A 29 0.76 1.80 -18.40
C ALA A 29 -0.04 1.18 -17.25
N ASN A 30 0.51 1.17 -16.03
CA ASN A 30 -0.21 0.84 -14.79
C ASN A 30 -1.45 1.72 -14.67
N THR A 31 -2.56 1.13 -14.24
CA THR A 31 -3.87 1.81 -14.26
C THR A 31 -4.33 2.18 -12.86
N LEU A 32 -4.98 3.33 -12.77
CA LEU A 32 -5.66 3.82 -11.57
C LEU A 32 -7.10 4.11 -11.91
N TYR A 33 -8.02 3.51 -11.15
CA TYR A 33 -9.45 3.70 -11.28
C TYR A 33 -9.99 4.31 -10.00
N SER A 34 -10.53 5.52 -10.06
CA SER A 34 -11.10 6.19 -8.89
C SER A 34 -12.59 5.93 -8.74
N SER A 35 -13.09 5.96 -7.51
CA SER A 35 -14.54 5.93 -7.22
C SER A 35 -14.98 7.17 -6.45
N ASP A 36 -16.15 7.70 -6.80
CA ASP A 36 -16.81 8.75 -6.00
C ASP A 36 -17.69 8.15 -4.87
N GLY A 37 -17.65 6.82 -4.67
CA GLY A 37 -18.42 6.13 -3.64
C GLY A 37 -19.90 5.98 -3.95
N ASP A 38 -20.31 6.34 -5.17
CA ASP A 38 -21.68 6.21 -5.66
C ASP A 38 -21.82 5.05 -6.67
N MET A 39 -23.04 4.86 -7.17
CA MET A 39 -23.34 3.80 -8.14
C MET A 39 -22.91 4.17 -9.58
N SER A 40 -22.15 5.25 -9.79
CA SER A 40 -21.72 5.69 -11.12
C SER A 40 -20.57 4.84 -11.69
N GLY A 41 -19.90 4.05 -10.85
CA GLY A 41 -18.81 3.16 -11.22
C GLY A 41 -17.43 3.74 -10.93
N PHE A 42 -16.46 3.38 -11.78
CA PHE A 42 -15.07 3.81 -11.64
C PHE A 42 -14.65 4.69 -12.81
N ARG A 43 -13.86 5.74 -12.53
CA ARG A 43 -13.26 6.64 -13.51
C ARG A 43 -11.80 6.27 -13.76
N ASP A 44 -11.37 6.24 -15.01
CA ASP A 44 -9.97 5.98 -15.37
C ASP A 44 -9.13 7.25 -15.17
N GLU A 45 -8.27 7.25 -14.16
CA GLU A 45 -7.39 8.36 -13.79
C GLU A 45 -5.95 8.17 -14.31
N SER A 46 -5.69 7.08 -15.07
CA SER A 46 -4.33 6.67 -15.45
C SER A 46 -3.57 7.74 -16.25
N GLY A 47 -4.28 8.54 -17.05
CA GLY A 47 -3.67 9.61 -17.84
C GLY A 47 -3.18 10.80 -17.01
N GLY A 48 -3.79 11.03 -15.85
CA GLY A 48 -3.46 12.15 -14.94
C GLY A 48 -2.63 11.74 -13.73
N SER A 49 -2.50 10.44 -13.45
CA SER A 49 -1.86 9.92 -12.25
C SER A 49 -0.33 10.00 -12.24
N GLY A 50 0.30 10.28 -13.38
CA GLY A 50 1.77 10.27 -13.49
C GLY A 50 2.40 8.87 -13.60
N LEU A 51 1.63 7.80 -13.48
CA LEU A 51 2.11 6.41 -13.47
C LEU A 51 2.54 5.91 -14.87
N GLY A 52 1.90 6.41 -15.93
CA GLY A 52 2.00 5.81 -17.27
C GLY A 52 3.43 5.74 -17.83
N PRO A 53 4.09 6.86 -18.14
CA PRO A 53 5.41 6.84 -18.76
C PRO A 53 6.49 6.13 -17.93
N THR A 54 6.37 6.17 -16.60
CA THR A 54 7.36 5.61 -15.67
C THR A 54 7.16 4.12 -15.40
N SER A 55 5.93 3.59 -15.51
CA SER A 55 5.67 2.17 -15.33
C SER A 55 5.84 1.35 -16.61
N MET A 56 5.55 1.93 -17.79
CA MET A 56 5.59 1.24 -19.08
C MET A 56 6.89 0.46 -19.40
N PRO A 57 8.09 0.89 -18.96
CA PRO A 57 9.31 0.12 -19.20
C PRO A 57 9.38 -1.21 -18.43
N TYR A 58 8.51 -1.44 -17.45
CA TYR A 58 8.62 -2.51 -16.47
C TYR A 58 7.44 -3.48 -16.52
N THR A 59 7.63 -4.67 -15.96
CA THR A 59 6.59 -5.67 -15.73
C THR A 59 6.30 -5.76 -14.23
N GLY A 60 5.16 -5.21 -13.80
CA GLY A 60 4.76 -5.19 -12.40
C GLY A 60 4.04 -6.47 -11.95
N PHE A 61 4.46 -7.02 -10.82
CA PHE A 61 3.84 -8.15 -10.13
C PHE A 61 3.20 -7.68 -8.82
N GLY A 62 3.82 -8.01 -7.69
CA GLY A 62 3.37 -7.64 -6.36
C GLY A 62 3.33 -6.13 -6.18
N VAL A 63 2.30 -5.68 -5.48
CA VAL A 63 2.08 -4.28 -5.15
C VAL A 63 1.60 -4.19 -3.71
N VAL A 64 2.05 -3.17 -2.99
CA VAL A 64 1.52 -2.79 -1.69
C VAL A 64 1.32 -1.27 -1.67
N ALA A 65 0.31 -0.83 -0.93
CA ALA A 65 0.10 0.57 -0.60
C ALA A 65 0.49 0.82 0.85
N LEU A 66 1.37 1.78 1.06
CA LEU A 66 1.91 2.17 2.36
C LEU A 66 2.11 3.68 2.39
N ASP A 67 2.21 4.27 3.57
CA ASP A 67 2.58 5.68 3.70
C ASP A 67 4.06 5.74 4.11
N ALA A 68 4.95 5.96 3.13
CA ALA A 68 6.40 5.81 3.32
C ALA A 68 7.02 7.00 4.05
N GLU A 69 6.43 8.19 3.96
CA GLU A 69 6.89 9.43 4.59
C GLU A 69 6.07 9.88 5.80
N LEU A 70 5.00 9.18 6.13
CA LEU A 70 4.08 9.46 7.23
C LEU A 70 3.28 10.76 7.06
N ASP A 71 2.80 11.09 5.85
CA ASP A 71 2.06 12.34 5.58
C ASP A 71 0.53 12.17 5.42
N GLY A 72 0.06 10.93 5.48
CA GLY A 72 -1.34 10.52 5.44
C GLY A 72 -1.79 9.98 4.09
N ASP A 73 -0.95 10.09 3.07
CA ASP A 73 -1.25 9.68 1.71
C ASP A 73 -0.61 8.32 1.40
N LEU A 74 -1.35 7.45 0.71
CA LEU A 74 -0.81 6.12 0.38
C LEU A 74 0.03 6.18 -0.89
N ASP A 75 1.28 5.78 -0.73
CA ASP A 75 2.28 5.52 -1.76
C ASP A 75 2.14 4.12 -2.34
N LEU A 76 2.82 3.85 -3.45
CA LEU A 76 2.82 2.53 -4.09
C LEU A 76 4.23 1.99 -4.25
N PHE A 77 4.48 0.82 -3.66
CA PHE A 77 5.64 0.01 -3.99
C PHE A 77 5.24 -1.11 -4.96
N ILE A 78 6.04 -1.31 -6.01
CA ILE A 78 5.82 -2.30 -7.05
C ILE A 78 7.05 -3.19 -7.22
N ALA A 79 6.86 -4.48 -6.98
CA ALA A 79 7.82 -5.53 -7.27
C ALA A 79 7.80 -5.85 -8.77
N ASN A 80 8.92 -5.60 -9.46
CA ASN A 80 9.02 -5.79 -10.90
C ASN A 80 9.92 -6.97 -11.29
N GLY A 81 9.66 -7.52 -12.47
CA GLY A 81 10.53 -8.48 -13.14
C GLY A 81 9.85 -9.09 -14.35
N LYS A 82 10.53 -9.14 -15.49
CA LYS A 82 9.92 -9.58 -16.76
C LYS A 82 9.45 -11.02 -16.71
N VAL A 83 8.57 -11.31 -17.66
CA VAL A 83 8.16 -12.68 -18.04
C VAL A 83 8.61 -13.05 -19.45
N SER A 84 9.01 -12.07 -20.25
CA SER A 84 9.45 -12.25 -21.63
C SER A 84 10.97 -12.31 -21.72
N VAL A 85 11.47 -13.34 -22.40
CA VAL A 85 12.92 -13.50 -22.66
C VAL A 85 13.38 -12.40 -23.62
N SER A 86 14.44 -11.71 -23.23
CA SER A 86 14.99 -10.59 -24.00
C SER A 86 16.52 -10.63 -24.03
N LYS A 87 17.20 -9.48 -24.16
CA LYS A 87 18.67 -9.45 -24.01
C LYS A 87 19.01 -9.64 -22.53
N PRO A 88 20.13 -10.31 -22.20
CA PRO A 88 20.61 -10.41 -20.83
C PRO A 88 20.76 -9.02 -20.20
N VAL A 89 20.32 -8.91 -18.95
CA VAL A 89 20.47 -7.71 -18.14
C VAL A 89 21.95 -7.57 -17.75
N PRO A 90 22.62 -6.45 -18.08
CA PRO A 90 24.01 -6.26 -17.70
C PRO A 90 24.23 -6.42 -16.20
N GLY A 91 25.23 -7.23 -15.82
CA GLY A 91 25.55 -7.50 -14.41
C GLY A 91 24.72 -8.60 -13.74
N SER A 92 23.81 -9.26 -14.46
CA SER A 92 23.12 -10.45 -13.95
C SER A 92 24.04 -11.68 -13.97
N ASP A 93 24.16 -12.36 -12.83
CA ASP A 93 24.89 -13.64 -12.69
C ASP A 93 23.98 -14.88 -12.85
N LEU A 94 22.70 -14.67 -13.17
CA LEU A 94 21.76 -15.76 -13.39
C LEU A 94 22.07 -16.54 -14.69
N PRO A 95 21.73 -17.83 -14.77
CA PRO A 95 21.85 -18.57 -16.02
C PRO A 95 20.73 -18.18 -17.00
N SER A 96 21.02 -18.20 -18.30
CA SER A 96 20.01 -18.06 -19.34
C SER A 96 18.89 -19.11 -19.20
N PRO A 97 17.61 -18.74 -19.39
CA PRO A 97 17.12 -17.43 -19.86
C PRO A 97 16.81 -16.43 -18.73
N TRP A 98 17.10 -16.78 -17.48
CA TRP A 98 16.72 -16.00 -16.29
C TRP A 98 17.51 -14.71 -16.18
N ASP A 99 18.70 -14.62 -16.78
CA ASP A 99 19.50 -13.40 -16.90
C ASP A 99 18.83 -12.26 -17.68
N THR A 100 17.75 -12.55 -18.40
CA THR A 100 17.01 -11.56 -19.19
C THR A 100 15.85 -10.90 -18.44
N LEU A 101 15.48 -11.44 -17.28
CA LEU A 101 14.26 -11.10 -16.55
C LEU A 101 14.39 -10.03 -15.45
N PRO A 102 15.57 -9.77 -14.83
CA PRO A 102 15.66 -8.79 -13.75
C PRO A 102 15.22 -7.38 -14.16
N GLU A 103 14.46 -6.73 -13.29
CA GLU A 103 14.04 -5.32 -13.43
C GLU A 103 14.13 -4.60 -12.09
N ARG A 104 14.30 -3.27 -12.15
CA ARG A 104 14.25 -2.43 -10.95
C ARG A 104 12.80 -2.39 -10.43
N ASN A 105 12.63 -2.49 -9.13
CA ASN A 105 11.35 -2.18 -8.47
C ASN A 105 11.05 -0.68 -8.57
N LEU A 106 9.81 -0.30 -8.29
CA LEU A 106 9.39 1.10 -8.29
C LEU A 106 8.78 1.45 -6.93
N LEU A 107 9.08 2.66 -6.45
CA LEU A 107 8.37 3.32 -5.36
C LEU A 107 7.82 4.62 -5.92
N TYR A 108 6.53 4.87 -5.70
CA TYR A 108 5.82 6.06 -6.12
C TYR A 108 5.29 6.80 -4.91
N LEU A 109 5.67 8.06 -4.76
CA LEU A 109 5.11 8.94 -3.74
C LEU A 109 3.84 9.59 -4.26
N ASN A 110 2.79 9.59 -3.45
CA ASN A 110 1.48 10.16 -3.76
C ASN A 110 1.34 11.56 -3.16
N ASP A 111 0.63 12.46 -3.84
CA ASP A 111 0.33 13.80 -3.32
C ASP A 111 -1.05 13.94 -2.65
N GLY A 112 -1.64 12.79 -2.31
CA GLY A 112 -2.96 12.68 -1.69
C GLY A 112 -4.13 12.88 -2.63
N ALA A 113 -3.88 13.20 -3.92
CA ALA A 113 -4.92 13.37 -4.94
C ALA A 113 -4.79 12.35 -6.07
N GLY A 114 -4.10 11.23 -5.83
CA GLY A 114 -3.87 10.17 -6.81
C GLY A 114 -2.87 10.55 -7.91
N ARG A 115 -2.00 11.54 -7.66
CA ARG A 115 -0.89 11.87 -8.56
C ARG A 115 0.42 11.40 -7.94
N PHE A 116 1.12 10.58 -8.70
CA PHE A 116 2.28 9.84 -8.26
C PHE A 116 3.56 10.33 -8.95
N THR A 117 4.64 10.41 -8.17
CA THR A 117 5.98 10.70 -8.67
C THR A 117 6.94 9.60 -8.25
N THR A 118 7.89 9.21 -9.11
CA THR A 118 8.87 8.19 -8.75
C THR A 118 9.80 8.67 -7.64
N ALA A 119 10.05 7.81 -6.66
CA ALA A 119 10.93 8.07 -5.52
C ALA A 119 12.39 7.65 -5.77
N GLU A 120 12.83 7.60 -7.03
CA GLU A 120 14.13 6.99 -7.40
C GLU A 120 15.33 7.63 -6.71
N ASP A 121 15.27 8.94 -6.47
CA ASP A 121 16.36 9.70 -5.85
C ASP A 121 16.49 9.47 -4.34
N VAL A 122 15.44 8.93 -3.69
CA VAL A 122 15.36 8.81 -2.23
C VAL A 122 15.20 7.37 -1.74
N ALA A 123 14.68 6.46 -2.58
CA ALA A 123 14.41 5.07 -2.21
C ALA A 123 15.66 4.18 -2.18
N GLY A 124 16.80 4.66 -2.71
CA GLY A 124 18.09 4.00 -2.58
C GLY A 124 18.08 2.53 -3.02
N PRO A 125 18.59 1.59 -2.19
CA PRO A 125 18.66 0.16 -2.49
C PRO A 125 17.34 -0.49 -2.92
N LEU A 126 16.20 0.01 -2.42
CA LEU A 126 14.87 -0.57 -2.67
C LEU A 126 14.53 -0.63 -4.17
N VAL A 127 15.00 0.37 -4.92
CA VAL A 127 14.68 0.55 -6.34
C VAL A 127 15.92 0.58 -7.23
N SER A 128 17.13 0.41 -6.69
CA SER A 128 18.37 0.52 -7.49
C SER A 128 18.81 -0.80 -8.14
N PHE A 129 18.50 -1.94 -7.52
CA PHE A 129 18.98 -3.25 -8.00
C PHE A 129 17.94 -3.94 -8.87
N PRO A 130 18.29 -4.36 -10.10
CA PRO A 130 17.40 -5.16 -10.90
C PRO A 130 17.37 -6.60 -10.37
N GLU A 131 16.18 -7.10 -10.07
CA GLU A 131 15.93 -8.47 -9.61
C GLU A 131 14.67 -9.03 -10.26
N ILE A 132 14.42 -10.33 -10.09
CA ILE A 132 13.17 -10.95 -10.54
C ILE A 132 12.18 -10.92 -9.38
N SER A 133 11.77 -9.71 -8.97
CA SER A 133 10.86 -9.52 -7.86
C SER A 133 9.46 -10.00 -8.23
N ARG A 134 8.77 -10.63 -7.28
CA ARG A 134 7.41 -11.16 -7.49
C ARG A 134 6.45 -10.74 -6.41
N ALA A 135 6.87 -10.88 -5.16
CA ALA A 135 6.01 -10.65 -4.01
C ALA A 135 6.57 -9.51 -3.15
N ALA A 136 5.67 -8.72 -2.58
CA ALA A 136 5.96 -7.72 -1.55
C ALA A 136 5.02 -7.95 -0.36
N ALA A 137 5.57 -7.90 0.85
CA ALA A 137 4.80 -7.79 2.08
C ALA A 137 5.32 -6.58 2.86
N MET A 138 4.45 -5.97 3.65
CA MET A 138 4.75 -4.77 4.41
C MET A 138 4.47 -4.97 5.90
N GLY A 139 5.09 -4.15 6.75
CA GLY A 139 4.79 -4.10 8.18
C GLY A 139 5.88 -3.36 8.94
N ASP A 140 5.54 -2.88 10.14
CA ASP A 140 6.48 -2.25 11.08
C ASP A 140 7.20 -3.35 11.88
N ILE A 141 8.36 -3.81 11.41
CA ILE A 141 9.00 -5.04 11.93
C ILE A 141 9.73 -4.82 13.25
N ASP A 142 10.21 -3.60 13.49
CA ASP A 142 10.94 -3.23 14.69
C ASP A 142 10.16 -2.30 15.63
N SER A 143 8.90 -2.01 15.28
CA SER A 143 7.92 -1.29 16.11
C SER A 143 8.31 0.17 16.36
N ASP A 144 8.95 0.82 15.40
CA ASP A 144 9.33 2.24 15.47
C ASP A 144 8.33 3.18 14.78
N GLY A 145 7.44 2.58 13.97
CA GLY A 145 6.29 3.21 13.35
C GLY A 145 6.43 3.62 11.91
N ASP A 146 7.57 3.38 11.27
CA ASP A 146 7.61 3.37 9.82
C ASP A 146 7.35 1.97 9.27
N ILE A 147 7.05 1.89 7.97
CA ILE A 147 6.68 0.63 7.31
C ILE A 147 7.87 0.07 6.55
N ASP A 148 8.22 -1.16 6.90
CA ASP A 148 9.24 -1.96 6.24
C ASP A 148 8.65 -2.80 5.11
N LEU A 149 9.54 -3.25 4.22
CA LEU A 149 9.18 -4.08 3.07
C LEU A 149 9.98 -5.38 3.05
N LEU A 150 9.27 -6.50 2.92
CA LEU A 150 9.85 -7.79 2.55
C LEU A 150 9.54 -8.10 1.09
N VAL A 151 10.57 -8.19 0.26
CA VAL A 151 10.45 -8.51 -1.17
C VAL A 151 10.99 -9.91 -1.43
N ALA A 152 10.17 -10.75 -2.06
CA ALA A 152 10.59 -12.08 -2.48
C ALA A 152 10.99 -12.08 -3.97
N ASN A 153 12.22 -12.53 -4.22
CA ASN A 153 12.81 -12.62 -5.54
C ASN A 153 12.84 -14.05 -6.04
N LEU A 154 12.43 -14.27 -7.28
CA LEU A 154 12.60 -15.54 -7.97
C LEU A 154 14.09 -15.75 -8.28
N LEU A 155 14.64 -16.91 -7.90
CA LEU A 155 16.05 -17.27 -8.09
C LEU A 155 17.04 -16.27 -7.46
N GLY A 156 16.59 -15.51 -6.45
CA GLY A 156 17.38 -14.57 -5.69
C GLY A 156 17.06 -14.63 -4.20
N PRO A 157 17.77 -13.86 -3.36
CA PRO A 157 17.46 -13.78 -1.94
C PRO A 157 16.12 -13.04 -1.72
N ALA A 158 15.41 -13.40 -0.66
CA ALA A 158 14.42 -12.49 -0.08
C ALA A 158 15.15 -11.28 0.51
N ARG A 159 14.61 -10.09 0.32
CA ARG A 159 15.18 -8.84 0.83
C ARG A 159 14.22 -8.20 1.81
N LEU A 160 14.71 -7.97 3.03
CA LEU A 160 14.07 -7.11 4.00
C LEU A 160 14.68 -5.71 3.87
N TYR A 161 13.84 -4.73 3.61
CA TYR A 161 14.17 -3.32 3.58
C TYR A 161 13.55 -2.68 4.80
N ARG A 162 14.42 -2.24 5.71
CA ARG A 162 13.98 -1.43 6.83
C ARG A 162 13.85 0.02 6.37
N ASN A 163 12.73 0.66 6.66
CA ASN A 163 12.61 2.10 6.46
C ASN A 163 13.41 2.79 7.58
N ASP A 164 14.29 3.70 7.19
CA ASP A 164 15.10 4.50 8.13
C ASP A 164 15.14 5.95 7.61
N THR A 165 14.15 6.32 6.78
CA THR A 165 14.07 7.67 6.26
C THR A 165 13.80 8.64 7.42
N PRO A 166 14.34 9.88 7.38
CA PRO A 166 14.11 10.82 8.46
C PRO A 166 12.62 11.07 8.65
N ARG A 167 12.09 10.63 9.79
CA ARG A 167 10.69 10.72 10.17
C ARG A 167 10.12 12.12 9.93
N ARG A 168 9.10 12.21 9.06
CA ARG A 168 8.45 13.48 8.70
C ARG A 168 7.08 13.68 9.34
N GLY A 169 6.55 12.64 9.97
CA GLY A 169 5.27 12.69 10.64
C GLY A 169 5.13 11.74 11.81
N ASN A 170 3.97 11.84 12.43
CA ASN A 170 3.49 10.94 13.44
C ASN A 170 2.73 9.78 12.79
N TRP A 171 2.51 8.70 13.52
CA TRP A 171 1.82 7.53 13.00
C TRP A 171 0.77 6.98 13.96
N LEU A 172 -0.10 6.12 13.47
CA LEU A 172 -0.95 5.27 14.29
C LEU A 172 -1.08 3.90 13.62
N SER A 173 -0.82 2.83 14.38
CA SER A 173 -1.17 1.48 13.96
C SER A 173 -2.45 1.04 14.63
N VAL A 174 -3.41 0.53 13.86
CA VAL A 174 -4.74 0.17 14.33
C VAL A 174 -5.03 -1.28 13.98
N ARG A 175 -5.20 -2.11 15.01
CA ARG A 175 -5.68 -3.48 14.89
C ARG A 175 -7.17 -3.55 15.19
N ALA A 176 -8.00 -3.95 14.23
CA ALA A 176 -9.42 -4.21 14.46
C ALA A 176 -9.66 -5.70 14.78
N TYR A 177 -10.23 -5.98 15.95
CA TYR A 177 -10.36 -7.34 16.48
C TYR A 177 -11.81 -7.68 16.85
N ASP A 178 -12.28 -8.85 16.43
CA ASP A 178 -13.58 -9.40 16.84
C ASP A 178 -13.37 -10.42 17.98
N PRO A 179 -13.75 -10.09 19.23
CA PRO A 179 -13.58 -10.99 20.36
C PRO A 179 -14.57 -12.16 20.38
N GLU A 180 -15.73 -12.05 19.72
CA GLU A 180 -16.69 -13.15 19.65
C GLU A 180 -16.20 -14.24 18.70
N LEU A 181 -15.61 -13.84 17.57
CA LEU A 181 -15.03 -14.74 16.58
C LEU A 181 -13.56 -15.11 16.89
N ASN A 182 -12.94 -14.42 17.85
CA ASN A 182 -11.54 -14.58 18.24
C ASN A 182 -10.57 -14.46 17.05
N ARG A 183 -10.73 -13.40 16.24
CA ARG A 183 -9.91 -13.14 15.04
C ARG A 183 -9.86 -11.66 14.68
N ASP A 184 -8.92 -11.31 13.81
CA ASP A 184 -8.88 -9.98 13.16
C ASP A 184 -10.09 -9.78 12.25
N ALA A 185 -10.61 -8.56 12.24
CA ALA A 185 -11.84 -8.21 11.54
C ALA A 185 -11.59 -7.91 10.05
N LEU A 186 -11.13 -8.91 9.29
CA LEU A 186 -10.89 -8.79 7.84
C LEU A 186 -12.12 -8.22 7.12
N GLY A 187 -11.90 -7.19 6.29
CA GLY A 187 -12.93 -6.46 5.56
C GLY A 187 -13.51 -5.26 6.32
N ALA A 188 -13.23 -5.10 7.62
CA ALA A 188 -13.63 -3.91 8.36
C ALA A 188 -12.95 -2.66 7.77
N GLN A 189 -13.67 -1.54 7.79
CA GLN A 189 -13.12 -0.25 7.36
C GLN A 189 -12.91 0.61 8.60
N VAL A 190 -11.72 1.19 8.71
CA VAL A 190 -11.38 2.11 9.80
C VAL A 190 -11.15 3.48 9.21
N ALA A 191 -11.82 4.48 9.76
CA ALA A 191 -11.63 5.86 9.42
C ALA A 191 -11.14 6.66 10.63
N LEU A 192 -10.04 7.39 10.46
CA LEU A 192 -9.54 8.35 11.43
C LEU A 192 -10.06 9.74 11.07
N LEU A 193 -10.65 10.43 12.03
CA LEU A 193 -10.94 11.86 11.92
C LEU A 193 -9.79 12.63 12.59
N ILE A 194 -9.08 13.41 11.78
CA ILE A 194 -7.95 14.23 12.21
C ILE A 194 -8.14 15.64 11.66
N GLU A 195 -8.22 16.65 12.52
CA GLU A 195 -8.41 18.04 12.09
C GLU A 195 -9.54 18.18 11.03
N ASP A 196 -9.20 18.49 9.78
CA ASP A 196 -10.12 18.61 8.64
C ASP A 196 -10.08 17.42 7.65
N ARG A 197 -9.31 16.38 7.94
CA ARG A 197 -9.13 15.18 7.10
C ARG A 197 -9.82 13.95 7.68
N ARG A 198 -10.25 13.06 6.78
CA ARG A 198 -10.69 11.70 7.08
C ARG A 198 -9.78 10.72 6.35
N LEU A 199 -9.01 9.92 7.08
CA LEU A 199 -8.16 8.88 6.50
C LEU A 199 -8.87 7.54 6.62
N THR A 200 -9.12 6.85 5.51
CA THR A 200 -9.85 5.57 5.50
C THR A 200 -8.96 4.45 4.99
N ARG A 201 -8.99 3.29 5.68
CA ARG A 201 -8.28 2.07 5.29
C ARG A 201 -9.15 0.84 5.51
N GLN A 202 -8.91 -0.23 4.76
CA GLN A 202 -9.60 -1.51 4.94
C GLN A 202 -8.69 -2.57 5.52
N VAL A 203 -9.17 -3.31 6.52
CA VAL A 203 -8.46 -4.46 7.09
C VAL A 203 -8.34 -5.55 6.04
N GLY A 204 -7.13 -5.72 5.51
CA GLY A 204 -6.78 -6.75 4.55
C GLY A 204 -5.40 -7.33 4.84
N THR A 205 -5.14 -8.52 4.30
CA THR A 205 -3.83 -9.19 4.42
C THR A 205 -3.29 -9.66 3.07
N ALA A 206 -4.01 -9.39 1.99
CA ALA A 206 -3.73 -9.93 0.65
C ALA A 206 -3.87 -8.82 -0.40
N SER A 207 -2.76 -8.16 -0.70
CA SER A 207 -2.63 -7.11 -1.74
C SER A 207 -1.60 -7.46 -2.83
N SER A 208 -0.63 -8.32 -2.51
CA SER A 208 0.47 -8.67 -3.42
C SER A 208 0.45 -10.13 -3.90
N TYR A 209 1.10 -10.38 -5.04
CA TYR A 209 1.30 -11.71 -5.61
C TYR A 209 2.05 -12.65 -4.64
N LEU A 210 1.43 -13.78 -4.27
CA LEU A 210 1.99 -14.82 -3.38
C LEU A 210 2.55 -14.31 -2.04
N ALA A 211 2.03 -13.20 -1.53
CA ALA A 211 2.43 -12.64 -0.24
C ALA A 211 1.20 -12.32 0.62
N SER A 212 1.46 -12.24 1.92
CA SER A 212 0.51 -11.74 2.90
C SER A 212 1.26 -10.93 3.96
N HIS A 213 0.59 -9.92 4.51
CA HIS A 213 1.12 -9.02 5.54
C HIS A 213 0.21 -9.00 6.78
N PRO A 214 0.69 -8.47 7.92
CA PRO A 214 -0.13 -8.27 9.12
C PRO A 214 -1.43 -7.49 8.81
N PRO A 215 -2.51 -7.72 9.60
CA PRO A 215 -3.80 -7.07 9.41
C PRO A 215 -3.87 -5.67 10.02
N ASP A 216 -2.82 -5.25 10.72
CA ASP A 216 -2.71 -3.93 11.35
C ASP A 216 -2.72 -2.83 10.28
N LEU A 217 -3.61 -1.87 10.45
CA LEU A 217 -3.74 -0.72 9.58
C LEU A 217 -2.77 0.36 10.02
N HIS A 218 -1.93 0.82 9.10
CA HIS A 218 -1.01 1.91 9.37
C HIS A 218 -1.51 3.21 8.76
N PHE A 219 -1.36 4.29 9.53
CA PHE A 219 -1.70 5.64 9.14
C PHE A 219 -0.51 6.54 9.45
N GLY A 220 0.08 7.18 8.44
CA GLY A 220 0.81 8.41 8.67
C GLY A 220 -0.14 9.56 8.94
N LEU A 221 0.28 10.48 9.79
CA LEU A 221 -0.57 11.54 10.34
C LEU A 221 0.06 12.92 10.17
N GLY A 222 1.17 13.02 9.44
CA GLY A 222 1.93 14.25 9.30
C GLY A 222 2.26 14.83 10.67
N LYS A 223 1.89 16.09 10.90
CA LYS A 223 2.19 16.78 12.18
C LYS A 223 1.11 16.61 13.24
N VAL A 224 0.02 15.92 12.94
CA VAL A 224 -1.09 15.73 13.88
C VAL A 224 -0.59 14.88 15.05
N SER A 225 -0.71 15.38 16.28
CA SER A 225 -0.26 14.67 17.49
C SER A 225 -1.37 13.86 18.17
N ARG A 226 -2.62 14.01 17.72
CA ARG A 226 -3.77 13.32 18.29
C ARG A 226 -4.86 13.09 17.26
N VAL A 227 -5.38 11.87 17.21
CA VAL A 227 -6.61 11.53 16.48
C VAL A 227 -7.82 11.95 17.32
N GLU A 228 -8.80 12.61 16.71
CA GLU A 228 -9.97 13.13 17.42
C GLU A 228 -10.98 12.02 17.72
N ARG A 229 -11.20 11.15 16.73
CA ARG A 229 -12.16 10.05 16.79
C ARG A 229 -11.78 8.98 15.78
N ILE A 230 -12.09 7.73 16.12
CA ILE A 230 -11.94 6.59 15.20
C ILE A 230 -13.32 6.00 14.95
N GLU A 231 -13.66 5.79 13.69
CA GLU A 231 -14.89 5.12 13.26
C GLU A 231 -14.51 3.77 12.66
N VAL A 232 -15.20 2.71 13.09
CA VAL A 232 -15.02 1.36 12.54
C VAL A 232 -16.34 0.89 11.97
N ARG A 233 -16.38 0.64 10.66
CA ARG A 233 -17.44 -0.12 10.01
C ARG A 233 -17.01 -1.58 9.98
N TRP A 234 -17.69 -2.41 10.76
CA TRP A 234 -17.42 -3.84 10.85
C TRP A 234 -17.88 -4.59 9.59
N PRO A 235 -17.41 -5.84 9.37
CA PRO A 235 -17.72 -6.59 8.15
C PRO A 235 -19.22 -6.89 7.93
N ASP A 236 -20.03 -6.84 8.98
CA ASP A 236 -21.49 -7.01 8.88
C ASP A 236 -22.25 -5.68 8.63
N GLY A 237 -21.51 -4.58 8.49
CA GLY A 237 -22.05 -3.24 8.23
C GLY A 237 -22.36 -2.42 9.48
N SER A 238 -22.28 -3.01 10.69
CA SER A 238 -22.43 -2.25 11.94
C SER A 238 -21.30 -1.23 12.10
N ILE A 239 -21.61 -0.08 12.71
CA ILE A 239 -20.65 1.01 12.90
C ILE A 239 -20.47 1.28 14.39
N GLU A 240 -19.21 1.40 14.81
CA GLU A 240 -18.82 1.82 16.15
C GLU A 240 -17.89 3.03 16.12
N LEU A 241 -18.05 3.90 17.11
CA LEU A 241 -17.20 5.06 17.36
C LEU A 241 -16.33 4.81 18.57
N PHE A 242 -15.02 4.99 18.41
CA PHE A 242 -14.02 4.89 19.46
C PHE A 242 -13.46 6.28 19.79
N PRO A 243 -13.08 6.51 21.07
CA PRO A 243 -12.47 7.77 21.46
C PRO A 243 -11.14 8.01 20.73
N GLY A 244 -10.82 9.28 20.52
CA GLY A 244 -9.53 9.70 19.99
C GLY A 244 -8.34 9.28 20.87
N VAL A 245 -7.19 9.11 20.24
CA VAL A 245 -5.94 8.65 20.87
C VAL A 245 -4.77 9.54 20.48
N GLU A 246 -3.77 9.66 21.34
CA GLU A 246 -2.48 10.26 20.99
C GLU A 246 -1.79 9.41 19.91
N THR A 247 -0.96 10.05 19.09
CA THR A 247 -0.22 9.38 18.00
C THR A 247 1.01 8.65 18.50
N ASP A 248 1.77 8.09 17.56
CA ASP A 248 3.02 7.36 17.74
C ASP A 248 2.86 6.10 18.59
N ARG A 249 1.84 5.31 18.25
CA ARG A 249 1.52 4.07 18.96
C ARG A 249 0.70 3.11 18.12
N ALA A 250 0.72 1.86 18.57
CA ALA A 250 -0.25 0.85 18.18
C ALA A 250 -1.45 0.85 19.15
N VAL A 251 -2.65 0.65 18.61
CA VAL A 251 -3.90 0.48 19.37
C VAL A 251 -4.67 -0.73 18.83
N THR A 252 -5.40 -1.41 19.71
CA THR A 252 -6.33 -2.48 19.32
C THR A 252 -7.75 -2.01 19.60
N LEU A 253 -8.58 -1.94 18.56
CA LEU A 253 -9.99 -1.66 18.63
C LEU A 253 -10.74 -2.98 18.66
N ARG A 254 -11.41 -3.26 19.78
CA ARG A 254 -12.19 -4.49 19.95
C ARG A 254 -13.66 -4.17 19.70
N ARG A 255 -14.29 -4.97 18.86
CA ARG A 255 -15.72 -4.88 18.58
C ARG A 255 -16.52 -4.96 19.87
N GLY A 256 -17.51 -4.08 20.03
CA GLY A 256 -18.36 -3.97 21.23
C GLY A 256 -17.81 -3.03 22.32
N GLU A 257 -16.57 -2.54 22.19
CA GLU A 257 -16.01 -1.54 23.12
C GLU A 257 -16.25 -0.09 22.64
N GLY A 258 -16.64 0.11 21.39
CA GLY A 258 -17.03 1.41 20.84
C GLY A 258 -18.50 1.76 21.12
N THR A 259 -18.88 2.99 20.81
CA THR A 259 -20.28 3.45 20.86
C THR A 259 -20.98 3.17 19.53
N PRO A 260 -22.10 2.44 19.48
CA PRO A 260 -22.84 2.21 18.24
C PRO A 260 -23.25 3.51 17.54
N SER A 261 -23.24 3.52 16.21
CA SER A 261 -23.67 4.63 15.38
C SER A 261 -24.54 4.15 14.22
N ASP A 262 -25.58 4.92 13.87
CA ASP A 262 -26.50 4.61 12.78
C ASP A 262 -25.98 5.08 11.39
N GLY A 263 -24.77 5.67 11.33
CA GLY A 263 -24.21 6.29 10.13
C GLY A 263 -24.49 7.78 10.03
#